data_AF-A0A932ZWH2-F1
#
_entry.id   AF-A0A932ZWH2-F1
#
_cell.length_a   1.000
_cell.length_b   1.000
_cell.length_c   1.000
_cell.angle_alpha   90.00
_cell.angle_beta   90.00
_cell.angle_gamma   90.00
#
_symmetry.space_group_name_H-M   'P 1'
#
loop_
_entity.id
_entity.type
_entity.pdbx_description
1 polymer ?
#
loop_
_entity_poly.entity_id
_entity_poly.type
_entity_poly.pdbx_seq_one_letter_code
_entity_poly.pdbx_strand_id
1 'polypeptide(L)'
;RQFGRLRHLVQSYGLSGPSVERRNLIIVEPGETRRQRVGYFVRRGLLAGEMEFERGRPPAKELAARVREVYFAEETESLSPTKEGIEEAAMIAAWLRRELMDGFIVELTAGCTEEQVLRVILKSLREPRSAGIVISV
;
A
#
# COMPACT_ATOMS: atom_id res chain seq x y z
N ARG A 1 8.82 -1.54 -18.46
CA ARG A 1 9.52 -0.36 -17.88
C ARG A 1 8.64 0.28 -16.80
N GLN A 2 8.36 -0.40 -15.67
CA GLN A 2 7.41 0.12 -14.68
C GLN A 2 7.92 0.11 -13.22
N PHE A 3 9.12 -0.44 -12.95
CA PHE A 3 9.61 -0.61 -11.58
C PHE A 3 11.01 -0.02 -11.34
N GLY A 4 11.47 0.89 -12.21
CA GLY A 4 12.84 1.42 -12.18
C GLY A 4 13.20 2.14 -10.89
N ARG A 5 12.28 2.94 -10.34
CA ARG A 5 12.48 3.66 -9.06
C ARG A 5 12.47 2.72 -7.86
N LEU A 6 11.50 1.81 -7.83
CA LEU A 6 11.34 0.83 -6.74
C LEU A 6 12.54 -0.11 -6.68
N ARG A 7 13.03 -0.60 -7.83
CA ARG A 7 14.20 -1.48 -7.93
C ARG A 7 15.53 -0.81 -7.55
N HIS A 8 15.71 0.49 -7.86
CA HIS A 8 16.92 1.24 -7.50
C HIS A 8 17.03 1.47 -5.97
N LEU A 9 15.91 1.54 -5.26
CA LEU A 9 15.89 1.76 -3.81
C LEU A 9 16.22 0.48 -3.00
N VAL A 10 16.00 -0.70 -3.57
CA VAL A 10 16.29 -2.02 -2.97
C VAL A 10 17.77 -2.32 -2.87
N GLN A 11 18.51 -2.00 -3.93
CA GLN A 11 19.94 -2.29 -4.03
C GLN A 11 20.75 -1.54 -2.96
N SER A 12 20.20 -0.47 -2.38
CA SER A 12 20.89 0.37 -1.40
C SER A 12 20.71 -0.05 0.06
N TYR A 13 19.70 -0.88 0.42
CA TYR A 13 19.32 -1.05 1.85
C TYR A 13 19.12 -2.48 2.37
N GLY A 14 19.19 -3.53 1.54
CA GLY A 14 19.46 -4.92 1.95
C GLY A 14 18.64 -5.51 3.12
N LEU A 15 17.32 -5.69 2.97
CA LEU A 15 16.45 -6.18 4.06
C LEU A 15 15.42 -7.22 3.60
N SER A 16 15.46 -8.40 4.21
CA SER A 16 14.48 -9.51 4.05
C SER A 16 13.78 -9.77 5.40
N GLY A 17 12.50 -10.16 5.44
CA GLY A 17 11.81 -10.49 6.70
C GLY A 17 10.45 -11.20 6.56
N PRO A 18 10.18 -12.30 7.30
CA PRO A 18 8.98 -13.12 7.16
C PRO A 18 7.64 -12.42 7.49
N SER A 19 7.67 -11.31 8.22
CA SER A 19 6.45 -10.67 8.72
C SER A 19 5.71 -9.85 7.68
N VAL A 20 6.34 -9.45 6.56
CA VAL A 20 5.72 -8.63 5.50
C VAL A 20 5.05 -9.51 4.43
N GLU A 21 5.61 -10.70 4.18
CA GLU A 21 5.16 -11.69 3.18
C GLU A 21 3.71 -12.17 3.35
N ARG A 22 3.06 -11.84 4.47
CA ARG A 22 1.67 -12.23 4.75
C ARG A 22 0.75 -11.05 5.03
N ARG A 23 1.26 -9.81 4.95
CA ARG A 23 0.47 -8.62 5.29
C ARG A 23 -0.29 -8.10 4.07
N ASN A 24 -1.49 -7.61 4.33
CA ASN A 24 -2.27 -6.81 3.41
C ASN A 24 -2.17 -5.36 3.86
N LEU A 25 -1.56 -4.52 3.02
CA LEU A 25 -1.26 -3.14 3.34
C LEU A 25 -1.74 -2.23 2.21
N ILE A 26 -2.28 -1.06 2.55
CA ILE A 26 -2.45 0.02 1.60
C ILE A 26 -1.51 1.14 2.04
N ILE A 27 -0.63 1.56 1.15
CA ILE A 27 0.37 2.57 1.47
C ILE A 27 0.06 3.79 0.62
N VAL A 28 -0.18 4.93 1.27
CA VAL A 28 -0.56 6.17 0.61
C VAL A 28 0.57 7.18 0.77
N GLU A 29 1.11 7.67 -0.33
CA GLU A 29 2.23 8.62 -0.38
C GLU A 29 1.90 9.91 -1.13
N PRO A 30 2.67 10.99 -0.95
CA PRO A 30 2.69 12.11 -1.89
C PRO A 30 3.07 11.66 -3.31
N GLY A 31 2.35 12.17 -4.31
CA GLY A 31 2.76 12.03 -5.71
C GLY A 31 3.78 13.09 -6.12
N GLU A 32 3.93 13.30 -7.44
CA GLU A 32 4.87 14.28 -7.99
C GLU A 32 4.59 15.72 -7.51
N THR A 33 3.34 16.01 -7.18
CA THR A 33 2.92 17.29 -6.62
C THR A 33 2.35 17.14 -5.22
N ARG A 34 2.40 18.22 -4.43
CA ARG A 34 1.78 18.27 -3.08
C ARG A 34 0.28 17.95 -3.06
N ARG A 35 -0.40 18.13 -4.20
CA ARG A 35 -1.83 17.90 -4.39
C ARG A 35 -2.17 16.45 -4.77
N GLN A 36 -1.19 15.69 -5.24
CA GLN A 36 -1.38 14.30 -5.64
C GLN A 36 -1.00 13.36 -4.51
N ARG A 37 -1.62 12.17 -4.57
CA ARG A 37 -1.30 11.02 -3.76
C ARG A 37 -1.18 9.80 -4.65
N VAL A 38 -0.38 8.86 -4.21
CA VAL A 38 -0.23 7.55 -4.84
C VAL A 38 -0.56 6.50 -3.78
N GLY A 39 -1.52 5.64 -4.09
CA GLY A 39 -1.89 4.48 -3.29
C GLY A 39 -1.28 3.23 -3.87
N TYR A 40 -0.51 2.51 -3.07
CA TYR A 40 0.08 1.22 -3.37
C TYR A 40 -0.66 0.15 -2.59
N PHE A 41 -1.18 -0.85 -3.31
CA PHE A 41 -2.01 -1.91 -2.73
C PHE A 41 -1.17 -3.18 -2.64
N VAL A 42 -0.86 -3.57 -1.43
CA VAL A 42 -0.05 -4.76 -1.14
C VAL A 42 -0.96 -5.85 -0.63
N ARG A 43 -0.94 -7.01 -1.28
CA ARG A 43 -1.68 -8.22 -0.87
C ARG A 43 -0.68 -9.34 -0.62
N ARG A 44 -0.69 -9.93 0.57
CA ARG A 44 0.26 -10.98 0.99
C ARG A 44 1.72 -10.61 0.68
N GLY A 45 2.10 -9.38 1.03
CA GLY A 45 3.46 -8.86 0.79
C GLY A 45 3.82 -8.54 -0.66
N LEU A 46 2.91 -8.72 -1.62
CA LEU A 46 3.12 -8.44 -3.05
C LEU A 46 2.37 -7.20 -3.50
N LEU A 47 2.93 -6.44 -4.46
CA LEU A 47 2.22 -5.29 -5.02
C LEU A 47 1.13 -5.78 -5.98
N ALA A 48 -0.12 -5.64 -5.56
CA ALA A 48 -1.29 -6.00 -6.35
C ALA A 48 -1.81 -4.83 -7.20
N GLY A 49 -1.37 -3.59 -6.94
CA GLY A 49 -1.70 -2.47 -7.79
C GLY A 49 -1.21 -1.12 -7.27
N GLU A 50 -1.37 -0.12 -8.13
CA GLU A 50 -1.08 1.29 -7.87
C GLU A 50 -2.24 2.15 -8.37
N MET A 51 -2.48 3.28 -7.70
CA MET A 51 -3.48 4.27 -8.10
C MET A 51 -3.04 5.68 -7.71
N GLU A 52 -3.02 6.60 -8.67
CA GLU A 52 -2.83 8.02 -8.40
C GLU A 52 -4.17 8.72 -8.20
N PHE A 53 -4.20 9.70 -7.29
CA PHE A 53 -5.39 10.50 -7.04
C PHE A 53 -5.10 11.88 -6.43
N GLU A 54 -6.04 12.81 -6.54
CA GLU A 54 -5.94 14.11 -5.88
C GLU A 54 -6.27 14.00 -4.39
N ARG A 55 -5.41 14.57 -3.54
CA ARG A 55 -5.60 14.64 -2.08
C ARG A 55 -6.89 15.38 -1.70
N GLY A 56 -7.17 16.50 -2.37
CA GLY A 56 -8.31 17.36 -2.06
C GLY A 56 -9.66 16.81 -2.54
N ARG A 57 -9.63 15.90 -3.52
CA ARG A 57 -10.82 15.30 -4.12
C ARG A 57 -10.55 13.83 -4.44
N PRO A 58 -10.40 12.96 -3.42
CA PRO A 58 -10.10 11.56 -3.66
C PRO A 58 -11.27 10.87 -4.41
N PRO A 59 -10.98 10.06 -5.43
CA PRO A 59 -11.96 9.34 -6.23
C PRO A 59 -12.50 8.14 -5.45
N ALA A 60 -13.45 8.41 -4.55
CA ALA A 60 -13.91 7.44 -3.55
C ALA A 60 -14.50 6.16 -4.17
N LYS A 61 -15.17 6.26 -5.33
CA LYS A 61 -15.78 5.10 -6.00
C LYS A 61 -14.71 4.20 -6.63
N GLU A 62 -13.72 4.80 -7.26
CA GLU A 62 -12.61 4.11 -7.91
C GLU A 62 -11.69 3.49 -6.85
N LEU A 63 -11.44 4.19 -5.75
CA LEU A 63 -10.71 3.66 -4.61
C LEU A 63 -11.46 2.47 -3.99
N ALA A 64 -12.77 2.55 -3.82
CA ALA A 64 -13.61 1.45 -3.35
C ALA A 64 -13.53 0.23 -4.28
N ALA A 65 -13.68 0.45 -5.58
CA ALA A 65 -13.55 -0.60 -6.58
C ALA A 65 -12.18 -1.28 -6.53
N ARG A 66 -11.10 -0.51 -6.38
CA ARG A 66 -9.73 -1.04 -6.28
C ARG A 66 -9.49 -1.80 -4.98
N VAL A 67 -9.98 -1.30 -3.84
CA VAL A 67 -9.93 -2.01 -2.55
C VAL A 67 -10.68 -3.34 -2.65
N ARG A 68 -11.87 -3.34 -3.25
CA ARG A 68 -12.65 -4.56 -3.47
C ARG A 68 -11.91 -5.55 -4.34
N GLU A 69 -11.45 -5.12 -5.51
CA GLU A 69 -10.69 -5.92 -6.47
C GLU A 69 -9.48 -6.60 -5.82
N VAL A 70 -8.70 -5.84 -5.04
CA VAL A 70 -7.46 -6.36 -4.44
C VAL A 70 -7.70 -7.23 -3.22
N TYR A 71 -8.67 -6.93 -2.35
CA TYR A 71 -8.76 -7.58 -1.03
C TYR A 71 -10.02 -8.41 -0.79
N PHE A 72 -11.11 -8.12 -1.49
CA PHE A 72 -12.43 -8.66 -1.21
C PHE A 72 -13.07 -9.44 -2.38
N ALA A 73 -12.47 -9.39 -3.57
CA ALA A 73 -12.84 -10.27 -4.67
C ALA A 73 -12.44 -11.72 -4.34
N GLU A 74 -13.34 -12.67 -4.62
CA GLU A 74 -13.05 -14.10 -4.54
C GLU A 74 -11.82 -14.43 -5.40
N GLU A 75 -10.78 -15.00 -4.80
CA GLU A 75 -9.50 -15.20 -5.49
C GLU A 75 -9.40 -16.65 -6.00
N THR A 76 -9.26 -16.79 -7.31
CA THR A 76 -8.70 -17.96 -7.96
C THR A 76 -7.21 -18.07 -7.58
N GLU A 77 -6.91 -19.15 -6.86
CA GLU A 77 -5.60 -19.76 -6.59
C GLU A 77 -4.46 -18.93 -5.94
N SER A 78 -4.06 -19.47 -4.79
CA SER A 78 -2.78 -19.27 -4.11
C SER A 78 -1.61 -19.57 -5.07
N LEU A 79 -1.07 -18.55 -5.72
CA LEU A 79 0.27 -18.64 -6.28
C LEU A 79 1.27 -18.60 -5.12
N SER A 80 2.01 -19.70 -4.96
CA SER A 80 3.15 -19.76 -4.04
C SER A 80 4.12 -18.62 -4.34
N PRO A 81 4.74 -17.97 -3.34
CA PRO A 81 5.61 -16.83 -3.58
C PRO A 81 6.76 -17.24 -4.50
N THR A 82 6.78 -16.69 -5.71
CA THR A 82 7.93 -16.81 -6.62
C THR A 82 9.09 -15.98 -6.06
N LYS A 83 10.32 -16.26 -6.49
CA LYS A 83 11.52 -15.50 -6.07
C LYS A 83 11.35 -13.98 -6.26
N GLU A 84 10.65 -13.57 -7.31
CA GLU A 84 10.28 -12.18 -7.59
C GLU A 84 9.37 -11.57 -6.52
N GLY A 85 8.46 -12.36 -5.96
CA GLY A 85 7.58 -11.91 -4.88
C GLY A 85 8.30 -11.70 -3.54
N ILE A 86 9.35 -12.48 -3.26
CA ILE A 86 10.20 -12.27 -2.08
C ILE A 86 11.02 -10.99 -2.23
N GLU A 87 11.53 -10.74 -3.44
CA GLU A 87 12.22 -9.48 -3.75
C GLU A 87 11.27 -8.29 -3.58
N GLU A 88 10.04 -8.37 -4.11
CA GLU A 88 9.03 -7.32 -3.99
C GLU A 88 8.64 -6.99 -2.53
N ALA A 89 8.42 -8.03 -1.71
CA ALA A 89 8.14 -7.88 -0.28
C ALA A 89 9.29 -7.19 0.48
N ALA A 90 10.54 -7.50 0.11
CA ALA A 90 11.73 -6.82 0.65
C ALA A 90 11.78 -5.33 0.28
N MET A 91 11.34 -4.97 -0.94
CA MET A 91 11.29 -3.56 -1.39
C MET A 91 10.27 -2.77 -0.57
N ILE A 92 9.08 -3.34 -0.36
CA ILE A 92 8.02 -2.76 0.47
C ILE A 92 8.51 -2.63 1.92
N ALA A 93 9.18 -3.66 2.46
CA ALA A 93 9.73 -3.63 3.81
C ALA A 93 10.82 -2.57 4.02
N ALA A 94 11.65 -2.32 3.00
CA ALA A 94 12.67 -1.26 3.03
C ALA A 94 12.03 0.14 2.90
N TRP A 95 10.97 0.25 2.11
CA TRP A 95 10.22 1.48 1.92
C TRP A 95 9.49 1.91 3.20
N LEU A 96 8.85 0.97 3.91
CA LEU A 96 8.20 1.21 5.21
C LEU A 96 9.16 1.71 6.31
N ARG A 97 10.48 1.52 6.16
CA ARG A 97 11.50 1.94 7.14
C ARG A 97 12.00 3.37 6.95
N ARG A 98 11.56 4.08 5.90
CA ARG A 98 11.89 5.50 5.74
C ARG A 98 11.03 6.34 6.69
N GLU A 99 11.68 6.96 7.67
CA GLU A 99 11.07 7.67 8.82
C GLU A 99 10.20 8.90 8.49
N LEU A 100 10.07 9.32 7.22
CA LEU A 100 9.38 10.56 6.85
C LEU A 100 8.52 10.36 5.60
N MET A 101 7.39 9.69 5.77
CA MET A 101 6.31 9.70 4.78
C MET A 101 5.36 10.84 5.11
N ASP A 102 5.14 11.79 4.20
CA ASP A 102 3.99 12.73 4.19
C ASP A 102 2.65 11.99 3.89
N GLY A 103 2.64 10.68 4.16
CA GLY A 103 1.69 9.65 3.79
C GLY A 103 1.45 8.69 4.96
N PHE A 104 0.70 7.62 4.76
CA PHE A 104 0.31 6.70 5.82
C PHE A 104 0.15 5.28 5.31
N ILE A 105 0.19 4.33 6.24
CA ILE A 105 0.01 2.91 5.96
C ILE A 105 -1.28 2.45 6.63
N VAL A 106 -2.12 1.74 5.89
CA VAL A 106 -3.31 1.07 6.40
C VAL A 106 -3.03 -0.43 6.40
N GLU A 107 -3.04 -1.04 7.58
CA GLU A 107 -2.87 -2.48 7.74
C GLU A 107 -4.24 -3.14 7.89
N LEU A 108 -4.56 -4.07 6.98
CA LEU A 108 -5.87 -4.72 6.94
C LEU A 108 -5.83 -5.95 7.87
N THR A 109 -6.58 -5.91 8.97
CA THR A 109 -6.71 -7.04 9.88
C THR A 109 -7.77 -8.03 9.42
N ALA A 110 -7.74 -9.24 9.99
CA ALA A 110 -8.72 -10.28 9.66
C ALA A 110 -10.14 -9.82 10.03
N GLY A 111 -11.07 -9.91 9.08
CA GLY A 111 -12.48 -9.53 9.29
C GLY A 111 -12.78 -8.04 9.10
N CYS A 112 -11.81 -7.22 8.69
CA CYS A 112 -12.11 -5.87 8.24
C CYS A 112 -13.04 -5.88 7.01
N THR A 113 -13.86 -4.84 6.86
CA THR A 113 -14.79 -4.64 5.74
C THR A 113 -14.28 -3.55 4.80
N GLU A 114 -14.72 -3.59 3.54
CA GLU A 114 -14.41 -2.56 2.55
C GLU A 114 -14.76 -1.15 3.07
N GLU A 115 -15.92 -0.99 3.70
CA GLU A 115 -16.37 0.29 4.24
C GLU A 115 -15.47 0.82 5.36
N GLN A 116 -14.94 -0.07 6.23
CA GLN A 116 -14.00 0.31 7.28
C GLN A 116 -12.69 0.81 6.67
N VAL A 117 -12.15 0.08 5.68
CA VAL A 117 -10.91 0.43 4.99
C VAL A 117 -11.06 1.79 4.31
N LEU A 118 -12.13 2.00 3.55
CA LEU A 118 -12.37 3.27 2.86
C LEU A 118 -12.56 4.44 3.82
N ARG A 119 -13.29 4.23 4.92
CA ARG A 119 -13.48 5.25 5.95
C ARG A 119 -12.14 5.70 6.52
N VAL A 120 -11.24 4.75 6.80
CA VAL A 120 -9.91 5.05 7.35
C VAL A 120 -9.05 5.81 6.34
N ILE A 121 -9.01 5.40 5.07
CA ILE A 121 -8.24 6.10 4.04
C ILE A 121 -8.76 7.54 3.86
N LEU A 122 -10.07 7.71 3.65
CA LEU A 122 -10.67 9.01 3.39
C LEU A 122 -10.55 9.97 4.59
N LYS A 123 -10.64 9.44 5.81
CA LYS A 123 -10.38 10.22 7.04
C LYS A 123 -8.92 10.64 7.10
N SER A 124 -7.98 9.71 6.91
CA SER A 124 -6.54 9.97 7.03
C SER A 124 -6.01 10.94 5.97
N LEU A 125 -6.57 10.95 4.77
CA LEU A 125 -6.23 11.95 3.73
C LEU A 125 -6.50 13.40 4.16
N ARG A 126 -7.51 13.60 5.01
CA ARG A 126 -7.92 14.90 5.54
C ARG A 126 -7.15 15.29 6.80
N GLU A 127 -6.49 14.35 7.46
CA GLU A 127 -5.83 14.54 8.76
C GLU A 127 -4.31 14.70 8.58
N PRO A 128 -3.74 15.90 8.82
CA PRO A 128 -2.29 16.09 8.73
C PRO A 128 -1.48 15.20 9.68
N ARG A 129 -2.09 14.79 10.80
CA ARG A 129 -1.46 13.93 11.83
C ARG A 129 -1.33 12.48 11.41
N SER A 130 -1.99 12.07 10.33
CA SER A 130 -1.84 10.72 9.79
C SER A 130 -0.52 10.54 9.04
N ALA A 131 0.24 11.61 8.78
CA ALA A 131 1.55 11.46 8.17
C ALA A 131 2.49 10.59 9.05
N GLY A 132 3.13 9.59 8.45
CA GLY A 132 4.14 8.74 9.08
C GLY A 132 3.59 7.65 10.01
N ILE A 133 2.27 7.44 10.09
CA ILE A 133 1.69 6.42 10.98
C ILE A 133 1.20 5.17 10.23
N VAL A 134 1.18 4.06 10.96
CA VAL A 134 0.49 2.82 10.59
C VAL A 134 -0.86 2.78 11.30
N ILE A 135 -1.92 2.48 10.55
CA ILE A 135 -3.30 2.46 11.04
C ILE A 135 -3.86 1.06 10.75
N SER A 136 -4.15 0.30 11.81
CA SER A 136 -4.79 -1.01 11.65
C SER A 136 -6.31 -0.86 11.54
N VAL A 137 -6.92 -1.63 10.65
CA VAL A 137 -8.37 -1.65 10.37
C VAL A 137 -8.95 -3.00 10.62
#